data_AF-A0A523W1R1-F1
#
_entry.id   AF-A0A523W1R1-F1
#
_cell.length_a   1.000
_cell.length_b   1.000
_cell.length_c   1.000
_cell.angle_alpha   90.00
_cell.angle_beta   90.00
_cell.angle_gamma   90.00
#
_symmetry.space_group_name_H-M   'P 1'
#
loop_
_entity.id
_entity.type
_entity.pdbx_description
1 polymer ?
#
loop_
_entity_poly.entity_id
_entity_poly.type
_entity_poly.pdbx_seq_one_letter_code
_entity_poly.pdbx_strand_id
1 'polypeptide(L)'
;MKKYRLSVVLFVLLICTFLLSISSINVLGSSNTLEFTFEKDVLYSESNPLYDDSFNVRNQTTFTGHYLATYSFENESGLIGNQIDFIDIYDETGEPYISVNSSKNGHNEILEFYNDDISSNTDLENNFIEIIEGTIEFWFQYDGNGERFYFQLWDSSNVIAFNMILKTDNVGYYDSENNLIGITTLIPNVWNHYKIIFNCTADIFDLNVNGILEVDNGEMRNDVDSVDTLYLWARNGDGVNYEWIDAIGYSWDKTGYTGTHFDVGTEEGTPQGIAWDGTHFWVVGITNKEVYKYTSAGVYTGTHFDVGTEEGYPTGIAWDGTHFWVVGLNTDEV
;
A
#
# COMPACT_ATOMS: atom_id res chain seq x y z
N MET A 1 -44.50 -24.19 10.74
CA MET A 1 -43.15 -23.64 11.02
C MET A 1 -42.11 -24.57 10.42
N LYS A 2 -41.43 -24.09 9.38
CA LYS A 2 -40.03 -24.40 8.99
C LYS A 2 -39.81 -23.67 7.65
N LYS A 3 -39.17 -22.50 7.72
CA LYS A 3 -38.67 -21.77 6.55
C LYS A 3 -37.38 -22.48 6.14
N TYR A 4 -37.30 -22.96 4.92
CA TYR A 4 -36.05 -23.35 4.30
C TYR A 4 -35.60 -22.18 3.40
N ARG A 5 -34.44 -21.59 3.71
CA ARG A 5 -33.75 -20.64 2.82
C ARG A 5 -32.99 -21.48 1.80
N LEU A 6 -33.34 -21.34 0.52
CA LEU A 6 -32.57 -21.92 -0.56
C LEU A 6 -31.55 -20.87 -1.03
N SER A 7 -30.28 -21.27 -1.00
CA SER A 7 -29.10 -20.45 -1.29
C SER A 7 -28.96 -20.16 -2.79
N VAL A 8 -28.34 -19.03 -3.09
CA VAL A 8 -28.11 -18.44 -4.42
C VAL A 8 -26.99 -19.22 -5.12
N VAL A 9 -27.29 -20.41 -5.66
CA VAL A 9 -26.42 -21.09 -6.64
C VAL A 9 -27.30 -21.93 -7.57
N LEU A 10 -27.87 -21.31 -8.61
CA LEU A 10 -28.16 -21.89 -9.95
C LEU A 10 -29.01 -20.89 -10.76
N PHE A 11 -28.41 -19.76 -11.15
CA PHE A 11 -29.03 -18.85 -12.14
C PHE A 11 -28.02 -18.35 -13.16
N VAL A 12 -27.20 -19.27 -13.70
CA VAL A 12 -26.46 -19.03 -14.94
C VAL A 12 -26.47 -20.34 -15.73
N LEU A 13 -27.58 -20.61 -16.42
CA LEU A 13 -27.63 -21.37 -17.69
C LEU A 13 -29.09 -21.54 -18.13
N LEU A 14 -29.72 -20.48 -18.65
CA LEU A 14 -30.77 -20.58 -19.69
C LEU A 14 -31.23 -19.17 -20.13
N ILE A 15 -30.39 -18.43 -20.84
CA ILE A 15 -30.88 -17.35 -21.73
C ILE A 15 -30.52 -17.75 -23.13
N CYS A 16 -31.35 -18.61 -23.71
CA CYS A 16 -31.55 -18.69 -25.14
C CYS A 16 -32.90 -19.36 -25.38
N THR A 17 -33.76 -18.68 -26.12
CA THR A 17 -35.10 -19.08 -26.57
C THR A 17 -36.25 -18.94 -25.56
N PHE A 18 -36.96 -17.81 -25.61
CA PHE A 18 -38.32 -17.78 -26.18
C PHE A 18 -38.86 -16.34 -26.21
N LEU A 19 -38.90 -15.76 -27.40
CA LEU A 19 -39.79 -14.65 -27.71
C LEU A 19 -41.18 -15.23 -28.02
N LEU A 20 -42.20 -14.51 -27.56
CA LEU A 20 -43.62 -14.50 -27.93
C LEU A 20 -44.63 -14.98 -26.87
N SER A 21 -45.57 -14.06 -26.63
CA SER A 21 -46.94 -14.22 -26.13
C SER A 21 -47.20 -13.98 -24.64
N ILE A 22 -47.03 -12.74 -24.19
CA ILE A 22 -47.99 -12.14 -23.24
C ILE A 22 -48.38 -10.75 -23.76
N SER A 23 -49.63 -10.66 -24.18
CA SER A 23 -50.35 -9.43 -24.45
C SER A 23 -50.68 -8.71 -23.13
N SER A 24 -50.21 -7.47 -23.00
CA SER A 24 -50.64 -6.42 -22.06
C SER A 24 -50.71 -6.77 -20.56
N ILE A 25 -49.72 -6.29 -19.80
CA ILE A 25 -49.91 -5.96 -18.38
C ILE A 25 -50.36 -4.49 -18.31
N ASN A 26 -51.61 -4.27 -17.89
CA ASN A 26 -52.09 -2.94 -17.50
C ASN A 26 -51.67 -2.67 -16.06
N VAL A 27 -50.69 -1.79 -15.84
CA VAL A 27 -50.45 -1.17 -14.53
C VAL A 27 -51.22 0.14 -14.51
N LEU A 28 -52.29 0.20 -13.73
CA LEU A 28 -53.01 1.43 -13.39
C LEU A 28 -52.26 2.15 -12.27
N GLY A 29 -51.80 3.37 -12.54
CA GLY A 29 -51.39 4.33 -11.50
C GLY A 29 -49.88 4.57 -11.41
N SER A 30 -49.52 5.85 -11.54
CA SER A 30 -48.20 6.51 -11.38
C SER A 30 -47.09 6.16 -12.37
N SER A 31 -46.73 7.17 -13.17
CA SER A 31 -45.46 7.40 -13.89
C SER A 31 -44.38 6.31 -13.82
N ASN A 32 -44.29 5.51 -14.88
CA ASN A 32 -43.19 4.59 -15.13
C ASN A 32 -41.93 5.33 -15.64
N THR A 33 -41.22 6.00 -14.75
CA THR A 33 -39.76 6.09 -14.87
C THR A 33 -39.18 5.19 -13.80
N LEU A 34 -38.82 3.97 -14.19
CA LEU A 34 -37.87 3.16 -13.44
C LEU A 34 -36.51 3.84 -13.61
N GLU A 35 -36.17 4.76 -12.70
CA GLU A 35 -34.79 5.20 -12.55
C GLU A 35 -34.02 4.03 -11.93
N PHE A 36 -33.26 3.33 -12.76
CA PHE A 36 -32.15 2.53 -12.27
C PHE A 36 -31.06 3.51 -11.88
N THR A 37 -31.01 3.88 -10.61
CA THR A 37 -29.78 4.43 -10.04
C THR A 37 -28.80 3.27 -10.02
N PHE A 38 -27.92 3.21 -11.02
CA PHE A 38 -26.65 2.53 -10.82
C PHE A 38 -25.97 3.36 -9.73
N GLU A 39 -25.99 2.89 -8.49
CA GLU A 39 -24.87 3.20 -7.61
C GLU A 39 -23.64 2.76 -8.39
N LYS A 40 -22.85 3.75 -8.79
CA LYS A 40 -21.52 3.50 -9.33
C LYS A 40 -20.79 2.79 -8.20
N ASP A 41 -20.74 1.46 -8.25
CA ASP A 41 -19.64 0.74 -7.63
C ASP A 41 -18.38 1.41 -8.16
N VAL A 42 -17.70 2.15 -7.28
CA VAL A 42 -16.42 2.78 -7.58
C VAL A 42 -15.38 1.66 -7.51
N LEU A 43 -15.48 0.73 -8.45
CA LEU A 43 -14.51 -0.33 -8.63
C LEU A 43 -14.03 -0.23 -10.08
N TYR A 44 -12.82 0.33 -10.19
CA TYR A 44 -11.92 0.29 -11.34
C TYR A 44 -12.35 1.07 -12.59
N SER A 45 -11.73 2.24 -12.78
CA SER A 45 -11.58 2.84 -14.11
C SER A 45 -10.10 2.84 -14.48
N GLU A 46 -9.76 2.32 -15.67
CA GLU A 46 -8.40 2.28 -16.23
C GLU A 46 -7.71 3.65 -16.37
N SER A 47 -8.41 4.75 -16.08
CA SER A 47 -7.92 6.12 -16.19
C SER A 47 -7.57 6.79 -14.86
N ASN A 48 -7.57 6.06 -13.74
CA ASN A 48 -7.04 6.53 -12.46
C ASN A 48 -6.81 5.31 -11.55
N PRO A 49 -5.56 4.83 -11.36
CA PRO A 49 -5.30 3.95 -10.23
C PRO A 49 -5.70 4.75 -8.98
N LEU A 50 -6.61 4.20 -8.17
CA LEU A 50 -6.97 4.80 -6.89
C LEU A 50 -5.70 4.80 -6.05
N TYR A 51 -5.08 5.98 -5.99
CA TYR A 51 -3.99 6.30 -5.11
C TYR A 51 -4.58 6.27 -3.69
N ASP A 52 -4.19 5.30 -2.88
CA ASP A 52 -4.41 5.39 -1.44
C ASP A 52 -3.36 6.38 -0.91
N ASP A 53 -3.75 7.67 -0.86
CA ASP A 53 -2.95 8.79 -0.35
C ASP A 53 -2.40 8.56 1.06
N SER A 54 -2.89 7.55 1.80
CA SER A 54 -2.50 7.34 3.18
C SER A 54 -1.21 6.53 3.31
N PHE A 55 -0.91 5.62 2.38
CA PHE A 55 0.23 4.72 2.48
C PHE A 55 0.99 4.54 1.18
N ASN A 56 2.27 4.87 1.25
CA ASN A 56 3.23 4.87 0.17
C ASN A 56 3.47 3.41 -0.26
N VAL A 57 2.57 2.78 -1.00
CA VAL A 57 2.87 1.58 -1.81
C VAL A 57 2.04 1.72 -3.07
N ARG A 58 2.70 1.82 -4.23
CA ARG A 58 1.96 1.92 -5.50
C ARG A 58 1.29 0.58 -5.78
N ASN A 59 -0.02 0.46 -5.55
CA ASN A 59 -0.84 -0.65 -6.07
C ASN A 59 -1.03 -0.52 -7.59
N GLN A 60 0.07 -0.57 -8.35
CA GLN A 60 0.09 -0.48 -9.81
C GLN A 60 0.63 -1.77 -10.39
N THR A 61 -0.24 -2.57 -11.02
CA THR A 61 0.12 -3.85 -11.65
C THR A 61 0.96 -3.72 -12.92
N THR A 62 1.26 -2.49 -13.37
CA THR A 62 2.01 -2.22 -14.61
C THR A 62 3.19 -1.26 -14.42
N PHE A 63 3.52 -0.89 -13.18
CA PHE A 63 4.64 -0.01 -12.94
C PHE A 63 5.96 -0.81 -12.97
N THR A 64 7.00 -0.23 -13.57
CA THR A 64 8.35 -0.79 -13.54
C THR A 64 9.28 0.31 -13.05
N GLY A 65 10.05 0.03 -12.00
CA GLY A 65 10.97 0.96 -11.38
C GLY A 65 10.99 0.79 -9.87
N HIS A 66 11.26 1.91 -9.20
CA HIS A 66 11.35 1.99 -7.76
C HIS A 66 9.96 2.24 -7.13
N TYR A 67 9.51 1.33 -6.29
CA TYR A 67 8.24 1.43 -5.57
C TYR A 67 8.51 2.03 -4.20
N LEU A 68 7.86 3.15 -3.91
CA LEU A 68 8.09 3.89 -2.68
C LEU A 68 7.23 3.34 -1.56
N ALA A 69 7.80 3.32 -0.35
CA ALA A 69 7.23 2.95 0.95
C ALA A 69 8.05 3.47 2.13
N THR A 70 7.62 3.17 3.36
CA THR A 70 8.42 3.39 4.57
C THR A 70 9.81 2.78 4.39
N TYR A 71 9.86 1.55 3.88
CA TYR A 71 11.09 0.90 3.44
C TYR A 71 10.97 0.53 1.97
N SER A 72 11.71 1.28 1.16
CA SER A 72 11.79 1.08 -0.29
C SER A 72 13.17 0.57 -0.73
N PHE A 73 14.10 0.44 0.22
CA PHE A 73 15.48 0.02 -0.01
C PHE A 73 16.32 0.91 -0.96
N GLU A 74 15.88 2.16 -1.20
CA GLU A 74 16.60 3.14 -2.01
C GLU A 74 18.04 3.35 -1.50
N ASN A 75 19.00 3.21 -2.39
CA ASN A 75 20.43 3.36 -2.11
C ASN A 75 21.00 2.29 -1.17
N GLU A 76 20.29 1.19 -0.95
CA GLU A 76 20.73 0.06 -0.11
C GLU A 76 21.23 -1.14 -0.93
N SER A 77 21.28 -1.03 -2.27
CA SER A 77 21.73 -2.12 -3.15
C SER A 77 23.09 -2.70 -2.74
N GLY A 78 23.11 -4.00 -2.46
CA GLY A 78 24.30 -4.76 -2.05
C GLY A 78 24.55 -4.80 -0.54
N LEU A 79 23.73 -4.13 0.27
CA LEU A 79 23.74 -4.31 1.73
C LEU A 79 23.16 -5.68 2.10
N ILE A 80 23.63 -6.23 3.22
CA ILE A 80 23.25 -7.54 3.75
C ILE A 80 22.90 -7.48 5.24
N GLY A 81 21.92 -8.28 5.67
CA GLY A 81 21.52 -8.43 7.07
C GLY A 81 21.34 -7.10 7.79
N ASN A 82 21.96 -6.95 8.97
CA ASN A 82 21.91 -5.74 9.82
C ASN A 82 22.50 -4.45 9.20
N GLN A 83 22.95 -4.48 7.94
CA GLN A 83 23.32 -3.26 7.21
C GLN A 83 22.12 -2.58 6.57
N ILE A 84 21.02 -3.31 6.41
CA ILE A 84 19.78 -2.85 5.76
C ILE A 84 18.94 -2.14 6.82
N ASP A 85 18.51 -0.91 6.56
CA ASP A 85 17.81 -0.04 7.51
C ASP A 85 16.47 -0.64 8.00
N PHE A 86 15.88 -1.53 7.19
CA PHE A 86 14.67 -2.28 7.55
C PHE A 86 14.91 -3.37 8.61
N ILE A 87 16.15 -3.82 8.82
CA ILE A 87 16.44 -5.00 9.65
C ILE A 87 17.01 -4.58 11.00
N ASP A 88 16.26 -4.83 12.08
CA ASP A 88 16.72 -4.54 13.45
C ASP A 88 17.42 -5.74 14.10
N ILE A 89 16.93 -6.95 13.81
CA ILE A 89 17.50 -8.20 14.33
C ILE A 89 17.68 -9.20 13.19
N TYR A 90 18.89 -9.73 13.11
CA TYR A 90 19.32 -10.71 12.12
C TYR A 90 20.54 -11.49 12.62
N ASP A 91 20.38 -12.81 12.75
CA ASP A 91 21.31 -13.69 13.46
C ASP A 91 22.21 -14.53 12.54
N GLU A 92 22.04 -14.44 11.22
CA GLU A 92 22.78 -15.25 10.26
C GLU A 92 24.17 -14.68 9.97
N THR A 93 25.17 -15.57 9.89
CA THR A 93 26.55 -15.22 9.50
C THR A 93 27.02 -16.11 8.35
N GLY A 94 26.50 -15.88 7.14
CA GLY A 94 26.87 -16.69 5.97
C GLY A 94 25.67 -16.93 5.06
N GLU A 95 25.63 -18.09 4.41
CA GLU A 95 24.40 -18.58 3.77
C GLU A 95 23.63 -19.45 4.78
N PRO A 96 22.28 -19.39 4.80
CA PRO A 96 21.43 -18.48 4.02
C PRO A 96 21.61 -17.00 4.38
N TYR A 97 21.17 -16.09 3.50
CA TYR A 97 21.29 -14.65 3.74
C TYR A 97 20.10 -13.80 3.28
N ILE A 98 20.03 -12.57 3.82
CA ILE A 98 19.14 -11.51 3.36
C ILE A 98 19.96 -10.34 2.82
N SER A 99 19.61 -9.87 1.62
CA SER A 99 20.31 -8.78 0.94
C SER A 99 19.37 -7.84 0.19
N VAL A 100 19.84 -6.66 -0.22
CA VAL A 100 19.11 -5.80 -1.17
C VAL A 100 19.68 -6.00 -2.57
N ASN A 101 18.85 -6.46 -3.51
CA ASN A 101 19.21 -6.67 -4.90
C ASN A 101 18.75 -5.50 -5.78
N SER A 102 19.54 -5.18 -6.81
CA SER A 102 19.32 -4.04 -7.70
C SER A 102 18.00 -4.09 -8.48
N SER A 103 17.53 -5.28 -8.90
CA SER A 103 16.22 -5.41 -9.56
C SER A 103 15.73 -6.85 -9.70
N LYS A 104 14.40 -7.00 -9.74
CA LYS A 104 13.70 -8.25 -10.06
C LYS A 104 12.37 -7.98 -10.75
N ASN A 105 12.20 -8.51 -11.97
CA ASN A 105 10.95 -8.47 -12.74
C ASN A 105 10.31 -7.06 -12.80
N GLY A 106 11.14 -6.02 -12.93
CA GLY A 106 10.70 -4.63 -13.05
C GLY A 106 10.55 -3.88 -11.72
N HIS A 107 10.74 -4.54 -10.58
CA HIS A 107 10.92 -3.89 -9.28
C HIS A 107 12.43 -3.64 -9.07
N ASN A 108 12.81 -2.50 -8.51
CA ASN A 108 14.19 -2.11 -8.29
C ASN A 108 14.47 -1.96 -6.80
N GLU A 109 15.70 -2.28 -6.39
CA GLU A 109 16.14 -2.16 -4.98
C GLU A 109 15.20 -2.91 -4.05
N ILE A 110 15.31 -4.23 -4.08
CA ILE A 110 14.35 -5.14 -3.45
C ILE A 110 15.04 -6.00 -2.41
N LEU A 111 14.33 -6.31 -1.33
CA LEU A 111 14.80 -7.23 -0.30
C LEU A 111 14.73 -8.66 -0.83
N GLU A 112 15.85 -9.36 -0.81
CA GLU A 112 16.01 -10.74 -1.28
C GLU A 112 16.36 -11.64 -0.11
N PHE A 113 15.52 -12.64 0.13
CA PHE A 113 15.80 -13.78 0.98
C PHE A 113 16.39 -14.85 0.07
N TYR A 114 17.62 -15.27 0.37
CA TYR A 114 18.29 -16.37 -0.29
C TYR A 114 18.54 -17.49 0.71
N ASN A 115 18.26 -18.72 0.28
CA ASN A 115 18.58 -19.87 1.08
C ASN A 115 18.86 -21.11 0.22
N ASP A 116 19.92 -21.85 0.55
CA ASP A 116 20.36 -23.08 -0.11
C ASP A 116 20.40 -24.31 0.81
N ASP A 117 19.99 -24.17 2.08
CA ASP A 117 20.04 -25.22 3.10
C ASP A 117 18.62 -25.64 3.50
N ILE A 118 18.30 -26.90 3.20
CA ILE A 118 17.02 -27.55 3.52
C ILE A 118 16.69 -27.63 5.03
N SER A 119 17.66 -27.32 5.89
CA SER A 119 17.55 -27.40 7.35
C SER A 119 17.59 -26.05 8.08
N SER A 120 17.76 -24.95 7.35
CA SER A 120 17.79 -23.60 7.90
C SER A 120 16.52 -22.82 7.54
N ASN A 121 16.23 -21.80 8.35
CA ASN A 121 15.33 -20.73 7.97
C ASN A 121 16.17 -19.51 7.59
N THR A 122 15.54 -18.59 6.88
CA THR A 122 16.09 -17.25 6.66
C THR A 122 15.14 -16.25 7.26
N ASP A 123 15.55 -15.52 8.28
CA ASP A 123 14.64 -14.72 9.10
C ASP A 123 15.19 -13.35 9.51
N LEU A 124 14.27 -12.41 9.71
CA LEU A 124 14.55 -11.07 10.20
C LEU A 124 13.43 -10.60 11.13
N GLU A 125 13.79 -9.68 12.02
CA GLU A 125 12.82 -8.86 12.76
C GLU A 125 12.98 -7.38 12.37
N ASN A 126 11.84 -6.73 12.12
CA ASN A 126 11.71 -5.28 12.10
C ASN A 126 10.85 -4.86 13.29
N ASN A 127 11.41 -4.02 14.15
CA ASN A 127 10.81 -3.58 15.39
C ASN A 127 10.24 -2.17 15.23
N PHE A 128 9.08 -1.94 15.82
CA PHE A 128 8.42 -0.65 15.85
C PHE A 128 7.84 -0.38 17.24
N ILE A 129 7.31 0.82 17.44
CA ILE A 129 6.59 1.16 18.67
C ILE A 129 5.31 0.33 18.79
N GLU A 130 4.76 0.14 19.99
CA GLU A 130 3.48 -0.58 20.15
C GLU A 130 2.35 0.03 19.31
N ILE A 131 1.75 -0.78 18.43
CA ILE A 131 0.63 -0.43 17.55
C ILE A 131 -0.60 -1.26 17.90
N ILE A 132 -1.73 -0.57 18.11
CA ILE A 132 -3.02 -1.20 18.43
C ILE A 132 -3.82 -1.48 17.15
N GLU A 133 -3.75 -0.57 16.17
CA GLU A 133 -4.41 -0.71 14.88
C GLU A 133 -3.55 -0.08 13.79
N GLY A 134 -3.54 -0.69 12.63
CA GLY A 134 -2.73 -0.18 11.53
C GLY A 134 -2.88 -0.95 10.24
N THR A 135 -2.15 -0.49 9.22
CA THR A 135 -2.07 -1.10 7.91
C THR A 135 -0.62 -1.38 7.56
N ILE A 136 -0.34 -2.57 7.06
CA ILE A 136 0.95 -2.90 6.43
C ILE A 136 0.70 -3.30 4.99
N GLU A 137 1.46 -2.71 4.07
CA GLU A 137 1.41 -3.02 2.65
C GLU A 137 2.79 -3.41 2.14
N PHE A 138 2.86 -4.38 1.23
CA PHE A 138 4.11 -4.81 0.61
C PHE A 138 3.86 -5.58 -0.69
N TRP A 139 4.88 -5.61 -1.53
CA TRP A 139 4.95 -6.51 -2.68
C TRP A 139 5.73 -7.76 -2.33
N PHE A 140 5.29 -8.91 -2.83
CA PHE A 140 6.01 -10.17 -2.66
C PHE A 140 6.04 -10.99 -3.95
N GLN A 141 7.18 -11.63 -4.18
CA GLN A 141 7.40 -12.62 -5.24
C GLN A 141 8.28 -13.74 -4.70
N TYR A 142 8.15 -14.94 -5.26
CA TYR A 142 9.04 -16.07 -5.00
C TYR A 142 9.37 -16.82 -6.29
N ASP A 143 10.44 -17.61 -6.28
CA ASP A 143 10.94 -18.31 -7.47
C ASP A 143 10.21 -19.61 -7.83
N GLY A 144 9.41 -20.13 -6.90
CA GLY A 144 8.69 -21.41 -7.02
C GLY A 144 9.30 -22.58 -6.25
N ASN A 145 10.50 -22.42 -5.66
CA ASN A 145 11.25 -23.50 -5.03
C ASN A 145 11.17 -23.51 -3.49
N GLY A 146 10.72 -22.42 -2.87
CA GLY A 146 10.56 -22.31 -1.41
C GLY A 146 9.42 -23.19 -0.85
N GLU A 147 9.57 -23.69 0.38
CA GLU A 147 8.50 -24.43 1.06
C GLU A 147 7.39 -23.47 1.52
N ARG A 148 7.80 -22.35 2.15
CA ARG A 148 6.91 -21.33 2.69
C ARG A 148 7.67 -20.09 3.13
N PHE A 149 6.98 -18.97 3.03
CA PHE A 149 7.33 -17.71 3.64
C PHE A 149 6.25 -17.32 4.65
N TYR A 150 6.64 -16.85 5.82
CA TYR A 150 5.76 -16.40 6.87
C TYR A 150 5.88 -14.89 7.06
N PHE A 151 4.74 -14.25 7.17
CA PHE A 151 4.61 -12.86 7.57
C PHE A 151 3.85 -12.82 8.90
N GLN A 152 4.52 -12.40 9.97
CA GLN A 152 3.99 -12.51 11.32
C GLN A 152 4.06 -11.19 12.08
N LEU A 153 3.00 -10.87 12.80
CA LEU A 153 3.00 -9.76 13.77
C LEU A 153 3.03 -10.34 15.17
N TRP A 154 3.95 -9.85 15.99
CA TRP A 154 4.16 -10.29 17.36
C TRP A 154 3.95 -9.13 18.33
N ASP A 155 3.60 -9.47 19.56
CA ASP A 155 3.60 -8.54 20.69
C ASP A 155 4.93 -8.59 21.47
N SER A 156 5.08 -7.64 22.39
CA SER A 156 6.25 -7.50 23.27
C SER A 156 6.44 -8.69 24.22
N SER A 157 5.45 -9.59 24.32
CA SER A 157 5.46 -10.81 25.13
C SER A 157 5.82 -12.06 24.31
N ASN A 158 6.20 -11.92 23.04
CA ASN A 158 6.48 -13.00 22.10
C ASN A 158 5.24 -13.88 21.83
N VAL A 159 4.08 -13.26 21.64
CA VAL A 159 2.85 -13.90 21.18
C VAL A 159 2.59 -13.52 19.72
N ILE A 160 2.33 -14.52 18.88
CA ILE A 160 1.98 -14.31 17.47
C ILE A 160 0.53 -13.80 17.38
N ALA A 161 0.35 -12.52 17.11
CA ALA A 161 -0.96 -11.91 16.92
C ALA A 161 -1.54 -12.26 15.54
N PHE A 162 -0.73 -12.15 14.49
CA PHE A 162 -1.11 -12.43 13.10
C PHE A 162 -0.09 -13.35 12.44
N ASN A 163 -0.55 -14.29 11.60
CA ASN A 163 0.32 -15.27 10.96
C ASN A 163 -0.18 -15.63 9.55
N MET A 164 0.33 -14.91 8.55
CA MET A 164 0.11 -15.20 7.15
C MET A 164 1.21 -16.13 6.62
N ILE A 165 0.82 -17.03 5.73
CA ILE A 165 1.71 -17.95 5.02
C ILE A 165 1.56 -17.76 3.51
N LEU A 166 2.70 -17.68 2.83
CA LEU A 166 2.83 -17.58 1.38
C LEU A 166 3.62 -18.81 0.91
N LYS A 167 2.97 -19.74 0.21
CA LYS A 167 3.63 -20.92 -0.36
C LYS A 167 2.95 -21.38 -1.64
N THR A 168 3.61 -22.30 -2.36
CA THR A 168 3.04 -22.92 -3.55
C THR A 168 1.63 -23.45 -3.26
N ASP A 169 0.69 -23.06 -4.12
CA ASP A 169 -0.74 -23.36 -4.05
C ASP A 169 -1.52 -22.77 -2.86
N ASN A 170 -0.92 -21.90 -2.03
CA ASN A 170 -1.61 -21.33 -0.87
C ASN A 170 -1.03 -19.98 -0.42
N VAL A 171 -1.80 -18.92 -0.65
CA VAL A 171 -1.83 -17.74 0.21
C VAL A 171 -2.86 -18.02 1.30
N GLY A 172 -2.48 -17.93 2.56
CA GLY A 172 -3.36 -18.27 3.67
C GLY A 172 -2.94 -17.64 4.98
N TYR A 173 -3.70 -17.91 6.03
CA TYR A 173 -3.39 -17.47 7.39
C TYR A 173 -3.79 -18.54 8.42
N TYR A 174 -3.28 -18.42 9.63
CA TYR A 174 -3.69 -19.25 10.76
C TYR A 174 -4.73 -18.52 11.61
N ASP A 175 -5.87 -19.17 11.83
CA ASP A 175 -6.92 -18.66 12.72
C ASP A 175 -6.58 -18.89 14.21
N SER A 176 -7.50 -18.46 15.08
CA SER A 176 -7.45 -18.59 16.54
C SER A 176 -7.38 -20.04 17.05
N GLU A 177 -7.78 -21.00 16.21
CA GLU A 177 -7.76 -22.44 16.49
C GLU A 177 -6.52 -23.13 15.89
N ASN A 178 -5.61 -22.35 15.28
CA ASN A 178 -4.40 -22.81 14.58
C ASN A 178 -4.72 -23.69 13.36
N ASN A 179 -5.88 -23.52 12.74
CA ASN A 179 -6.19 -24.06 11.42
C ASN A 179 -5.58 -23.17 10.34
N LEU A 180 -5.08 -23.77 9.27
CA LEU A 180 -4.67 -23.04 8.07
C LEU A 180 -5.88 -22.76 7.19
N ILE A 181 -6.22 -21.48 7.04
CA ILE A 181 -7.27 -20.99 6.15
C ILE A 181 -6.63 -20.54 4.84
N GLY A 182 -6.99 -21.20 3.74
CA GLY A 182 -6.54 -20.85 2.40
C GLY A 182 -7.39 -19.74 1.80
N ILE A 183 -6.74 -18.80 1.12
CA ILE A 183 -7.35 -17.61 0.51
C ILE A 183 -7.34 -17.75 -1.02
N THR A 184 -6.15 -17.79 -1.60
CA THR A 184 -5.93 -17.83 -3.05
C THR A 184 -4.65 -18.57 -3.39
N THR A 185 -4.36 -18.71 -4.67
CA THR A 185 -3.14 -19.36 -5.17
C THR A 185 -2.02 -18.34 -5.35
N LEU A 186 -0.87 -18.62 -4.75
CA LEU A 186 0.36 -17.89 -5.02
C LEU A 186 1.00 -18.41 -6.32
N ILE A 187 1.37 -17.50 -7.23
CA ILE A 187 1.93 -17.85 -8.54
C ILE A 187 3.45 -17.54 -8.55
N PRO A 188 4.33 -18.51 -8.86
CA PRO A 188 5.77 -18.29 -8.97
C PRO A 188 6.13 -17.19 -9.96
N ASN A 189 7.17 -16.42 -9.64
CA ASN A 189 7.75 -15.37 -10.49
C ASN A 189 6.74 -14.27 -10.90
N VAL A 190 5.67 -14.10 -10.13
CA VAL A 190 4.69 -13.03 -10.28
C VAL A 190 4.67 -12.20 -9.00
N TRP A 191 4.81 -10.89 -9.15
CA TRP A 191 4.64 -9.95 -8.04
C TRP A 191 3.18 -9.89 -7.64
N ASN A 192 2.92 -10.05 -6.34
CA ASN A 192 1.61 -9.88 -5.74
C ASN A 192 1.68 -8.80 -4.67
N HIS A 193 0.67 -7.95 -4.63
CA HIS A 193 0.55 -6.90 -3.64
C HIS A 193 -0.33 -7.37 -2.49
N TYR A 194 0.10 -7.14 -1.25
CA TYR A 194 -0.62 -7.49 -0.04
C TYR A 194 -0.87 -6.25 0.79
N LYS A 195 -2.10 -6.10 1.28
CA LYS A 195 -2.48 -5.07 2.25
C LYS A 195 -3.20 -5.72 3.41
N ILE A 196 -2.60 -5.63 4.59
CA ILE A 196 -3.10 -6.17 5.85
C ILE A 196 -3.55 -4.99 6.70
N ILE A 197 -4.80 -4.98 7.13
CA ILE A 197 -5.34 -3.98 8.07
C ILE A 197 -5.68 -4.72 9.34
N PHE A 198 -5.03 -4.42 10.46
CA PHE A 198 -5.26 -5.12 11.73
C PHE A 198 -5.83 -4.19 12.79
N ASN A 199 -6.59 -4.77 13.72
CA ASN A 199 -7.07 -4.10 14.91
C ASN A 199 -7.01 -5.06 16.10
N CYS A 200 -6.04 -4.84 16.99
CA CYS A 200 -5.81 -5.65 18.18
C CYS A 200 -6.91 -5.49 19.24
N THR A 201 -7.63 -4.35 19.27
CA THR A 201 -8.75 -4.17 20.21
C THR A 201 -9.97 -5.02 19.82
N ALA A 202 -10.15 -5.24 18.53
CA ALA A 202 -11.26 -6.02 17.98
C ALA A 202 -10.86 -7.46 17.62
N ASP A 203 -9.57 -7.82 17.77
CA ASP A 203 -8.97 -9.12 17.43
C ASP A 203 -9.24 -9.56 15.99
N ILE A 204 -9.22 -8.60 15.05
CA ILE A 204 -9.54 -8.84 13.63
C ILE A 204 -8.51 -8.26 12.67
N PHE A 205 -8.52 -8.77 11.45
CA PHE A 205 -7.80 -8.20 10.31
C PHE A 205 -8.61 -8.29 9.00
N ASP A 206 -8.33 -7.36 8.09
CA ASP A 206 -8.68 -7.47 6.67
C ASP A 206 -7.42 -7.77 5.87
N LEU A 207 -7.56 -8.57 4.80
CA LEU A 207 -6.46 -8.87 3.88
C LEU A 207 -6.92 -8.65 2.44
N ASN A 208 -6.21 -7.76 1.75
CA ASN A 208 -6.38 -7.55 0.33
C ASN A 208 -5.19 -8.15 -0.43
N VAL A 209 -5.48 -8.83 -1.53
CA VAL A 209 -4.47 -9.36 -2.47
C VAL A 209 -4.71 -8.73 -3.83
N ASN A 210 -3.69 -8.08 -4.39
CA ASN A 210 -3.79 -7.35 -5.67
C ASN A 210 -4.98 -6.38 -5.75
N GLY A 211 -5.27 -5.72 -4.62
CA GLY A 211 -6.37 -4.77 -4.49
C GLY A 211 -7.76 -5.38 -4.35
N ILE A 212 -7.88 -6.71 -4.26
CA ILE A 212 -9.14 -7.42 -3.99
C ILE A 212 -9.19 -7.75 -2.49
N LEU A 213 -10.29 -7.40 -1.81
CA LEU A 213 -10.53 -7.80 -0.42
C LEU A 213 -10.85 -9.30 -0.39
N GLU A 214 -9.92 -10.09 0.13
CA GLU A 214 -10.01 -11.55 0.17
C GLU A 214 -10.40 -12.07 1.56
N VAL A 215 -10.03 -11.35 2.62
CA VAL A 215 -10.48 -11.61 3.99
C VAL A 215 -11.09 -10.32 4.55
N ASP A 216 -12.33 -10.41 5.00
CA ASP A 216 -13.11 -9.32 5.59
C ASP A 216 -13.43 -9.69 7.04
N ASN A 217 -12.86 -8.95 7.99
CA ASN A 217 -12.93 -9.18 9.43
C ASN A 217 -12.52 -10.61 9.84
N GLY A 218 -11.38 -11.10 9.34
CA GLY A 218 -10.78 -12.36 9.76
C GLY A 218 -10.29 -12.29 11.21
N GLU A 219 -10.41 -13.37 11.97
CA GLU A 219 -9.92 -13.42 13.35
C GLU A 219 -8.39 -13.47 13.38
N MET A 220 -7.79 -12.67 14.27
CA MET A 220 -6.37 -12.78 14.59
C MET A 220 -6.05 -14.15 15.21
N ARG A 221 -4.77 -14.56 15.13
CA ARG A 221 -4.33 -15.88 15.61
C ARG A 221 -4.36 -15.98 17.13
N ASN A 222 -3.99 -14.89 17.82
CA ASN A 222 -4.11 -14.76 19.26
C ASN A 222 -4.50 -13.33 19.59
N ASP A 223 -5.34 -13.16 20.59
CA ASP A 223 -5.72 -11.86 21.12
C ASP A 223 -4.51 -11.21 21.82
N VAL A 224 -4.20 -9.97 21.46
CA VAL A 224 -3.11 -9.17 22.02
C VAL A 224 -3.56 -7.72 22.19
N ASP A 225 -2.96 -6.96 23.09
CA ASP A 225 -3.30 -5.54 23.26
C ASP A 225 -2.67 -4.64 22.17
N SER A 226 -1.52 -5.05 21.65
CA SER A 226 -0.76 -4.35 20.61
C SER A 226 0.27 -5.28 19.96
N VAL A 227 0.78 -4.89 18.80
CA VAL A 227 1.94 -5.53 18.14
C VAL A 227 3.09 -4.53 18.05
N ASP A 228 4.32 -5.01 18.09
CA ASP A 228 5.55 -4.20 18.05
C ASP A 228 6.67 -4.80 17.17
N THR A 229 6.46 -6.02 16.66
CA THR A 229 7.44 -6.68 15.79
C THR A 229 6.78 -7.26 14.55
N LEU A 230 7.37 -6.97 13.39
CA LEU A 230 7.19 -7.73 12.17
C LEU A 230 8.30 -8.77 12.07
N TYR A 231 7.92 -10.05 12.13
CA TYR A 231 8.83 -11.16 11.93
C TYR A 231 8.56 -11.81 10.58
N LEU A 232 9.59 -11.81 9.74
CA LEU A 232 9.54 -12.40 8.41
C LEU A 232 10.50 -13.57 8.36
N TRP A 233 10.04 -14.71 7.86
CA TRP A 233 10.94 -15.83 7.66
C TRP A 233 10.54 -16.75 6.51
N ALA A 234 11.54 -17.15 5.76
CA ALA A 234 11.46 -18.14 4.70
C ALA A 234 11.98 -19.49 5.22
N ARG A 235 11.38 -20.57 4.72
CA ARG A 235 11.90 -21.93 4.93
C ARG A 235 12.09 -22.62 3.59
N ASN A 236 13.23 -23.28 3.47
CA ASN A 236 13.57 -24.03 2.28
C ASN A 236 12.76 -25.30 2.11
N GLY A 237 12.40 -25.54 0.85
CA GLY A 237 12.02 -26.84 0.34
C GLY A 237 13.25 -27.67 -0.01
N ASP A 238 13.17 -28.42 -1.11
CA ASP A 238 14.30 -29.19 -1.64
C ASP A 238 15.13 -28.32 -2.61
N GLY A 239 16.17 -27.63 -2.12
CA GLY A 239 17.16 -26.94 -2.95
C GLY A 239 17.39 -25.47 -2.61
N VAL A 240 17.85 -24.70 -3.61
CA VAL A 240 18.04 -23.24 -3.52
C VAL A 240 16.72 -22.55 -3.84
N ASN A 241 16.29 -21.61 -3.01
CA ASN A 241 15.14 -20.74 -3.27
C ASN A 241 15.43 -19.28 -2.98
N TYR A 242 14.56 -18.47 -3.57
CA TYR A 242 14.57 -17.03 -3.44
C TYR A 242 13.15 -16.52 -3.23
N GLU A 243 13.03 -15.63 -2.25
CA GLU A 243 11.85 -14.82 -2.00
C GLU A 243 12.25 -13.35 -2.04
N TRP A 244 11.36 -12.51 -2.56
CA TRP A 244 11.60 -11.09 -2.74
C TRP A 244 10.46 -10.29 -2.16
N ILE A 245 10.81 -9.23 -1.44
CA ILE A 245 9.89 -8.21 -0.94
C ILE A 245 10.30 -6.86 -1.50
N ASP A 246 9.32 -6.05 -1.86
CA ASP A 246 9.53 -4.68 -2.28
C ASP A 246 8.51 -3.75 -1.59
N ALA A 247 8.93 -2.51 -1.37
CA ALA A 247 8.10 -1.41 -0.89
C ALA A 247 7.20 -1.78 0.29
N ILE A 248 7.79 -2.08 1.45
CA ILE A 248 7.03 -2.34 2.67
C ILE A 248 6.73 -1.04 3.44
N GLY A 249 5.44 -0.78 3.70
CA GLY A 249 4.95 0.45 4.31
C GLY A 249 4.04 0.21 5.51
N TYR A 250 4.11 1.09 6.52
CA TYR A 250 3.36 1.04 7.78
C TYR A 250 2.48 2.26 8.08
N SER A 251 1.16 2.12 8.28
CA SER A 251 0.20 3.22 8.55
C SER A 251 0.60 4.26 9.59
N TRP A 252 1.47 3.90 10.53
CA TRP A 252 1.96 4.74 11.61
C TRP A 252 3.24 5.51 11.30
N ASP A 253 3.97 5.16 10.24
CA ASP A 253 5.09 5.94 9.75
C ASP A 253 4.61 7.11 8.87
N LYS A 254 4.54 8.29 9.49
CA LYS A 254 4.14 9.54 8.83
C LYS A 254 5.33 10.34 8.28
N THR A 255 6.53 9.77 8.28
CA THR A 255 7.76 10.48 7.95
C THR A 255 8.37 10.08 6.60
N GLY A 256 7.86 9.01 5.96
CA GLY A 256 8.28 8.58 4.64
C GLY A 256 7.97 9.59 3.53
N TYR A 257 8.94 9.83 2.65
CA TYR A 257 8.73 10.57 1.41
C TYR A 257 7.80 9.78 0.47
N THR A 258 6.60 10.30 0.22
CA THR A 258 5.54 9.65 -0.60
C THR A 258 5.91 9.45 -2.08
N GLY A 259 7.06 10.02 -2.50
CA GLY A 259 7.47 10.27 -3.89
C GLY A 259 6.41 10.81 -4.83
N THR A 260 5.38 11.44 -4.26
CA THR A 260 4.55 12.39 -4.99
C THR A 260 5.40 13.61 -5.31
N HIS A 261 5.44 13.94 -6.58
CA HIS A 261 6.04 15.16 -7.08
C HIS A 261 5.12 15.68 -8.17
N PHE A 262 5.12 16.99 -8.36
CA PHE A 262 4.46 17.63 -9.49
C PHE A 262 5.40 18.68 -10.06
N ASP A 263 5.38 18.81 -11.38
CA ASP A 263 6.20 19.79 -12.07
C ASP A 263 5.57 21.18 -11.93
N VAL A 264 6.39 22.14 -11.51
CA VAL A 264 6.04 23.56 -11.39
C VAL A 264 6.80 24.42 -12.40
N GLY A 265 7.68 23.81 -13.20
CA GLY A 265 8.63 24.48 -14.09
C GLY A 265 7.97 25.26 -15.23
N THR A 266 6.68 25.02 -15.51
CA THR A 266 5.92 25.80 -16.50
C THR A 266 5.60 27.19 -15.96
N GLU A 267 5.21 27.28 -14.69
CA GLU A 267 4.84 28.52 -14.01
C GLU A 267 6.03 29.19 -13.33
N GLU A 268 7.00 28.46 -12.78
CA GLU A 268 8.14 29.02 -12.05
C GLU A 268 9.42 28.21 -12.31
N GLY A 269 10.41 28.85 -12.94
CA GLY A 269 11.66 28.20 -13.34
C GLY A 269 12.70 28.05 -12.22
N THR A 270 12.49 28.67 -11.06
CA THR A 270 13.37 28.62 -9.88
C THR A 270 12.50 28.66 -8.62
N PRO A 271 11.71 27.60 -8.35
CA PRO A 271 10.90 27.51 -7.14
C PRO A 271 11.81 27.48 -5.91
N GLN A 272 11.36 28.07 -4.80
CA GLN A 272 12.12 28.16 -3.55
C GLN A 272 11.35 27.61 -2.34
N GLY A 273 10.07 27.97 -2.23
CA GLY A 273 9.25 27.62 -1.07
C GLY A 273 7.87 27.12 -1.48
N ILE A 274 7.26 26.34 -0.59
CA ILE A 274 5.91 25.81 -0.74
C ILE A 274 5.16 25.88 0.59
N ALA A 275 3.87 26.21 0.56
CA ALA A 275 2.97 26.17 1.71
C ALA A 275 1.66 25.43 1.37
N TRP A 276 1.04 24.84 2.38
CA TRP A 276 -0.30 24.24 2.29
C TRP A 276 -1.31 25.13 3.03
N ASP A 277 -2.39 25.53 2.35
CA ASP A 277 -3.41 26.40 2.95
C ASP A 277 -4.54 25.65 3.69
N GLY A 278 -4.49 24.32 3.71
CA GLY A 278 -5.58 23.44 4.14
C GLY A 278 -6.33 22.78 2.97
N THR A 279 -6.15 23.25 1.74
CA THR A 279 -6.83 22.72 0.53
C THR A 279 -5.97 22.76 -0.73
N HIS A 280 -4.94 23.62 -0.79
CA HIS A 280 -4.10 23.84 -1.97
C HIS A 280 -2.64 24.04 -1.58
N PHE A 281 -1.75 23.67 -2.51
CA PHE A 281 -0.34 24.01 -2.46
C PHE A 281 -0.11 25.41 -3.05
N TRP A 282 0.81 26.16 -2.47
CA TRP A 282 1.21 27.49 -2.91
C TRP A 282 2.72 27.54 -3.03
N VAL A 283 3.22 27.71 -4.24
CA VAL A 283 4.66 27.66 -4.54
C VAL A 283 5.14 29.06 -4.89
N VAL A 284 6.21 29.51 -4.22
CA VAL A 284 6.89 30.78 -4.50
C VAL A 284 8.24 30.51 -5.15
N GLY A 285 8.67 31.40 -6.05
CA GLY A 285 10.00 31.34 -6.63
C GLY A 285 10.51 32.68 -7.14
N ILE A 286 11.76 32.65 -7.63
CA ILE A 286 12.54 33.87 -7.88
C ILE A 286 12.41 34.34 -9.34
N THR A 287 12.09 33.45 -10.28
CA THR A 287 12.09 33.80 -11.71
C THR A 287 11.03 34.84 -11.99
N ASN A 288 9.81 34.57 -11.52
CA ASN A 288 8.66 35.44 -11.75
C ASN A 288 8.34 36.29 -10.53
N LYS A 289 8.80 35.90 -9.33
CA LYS A 289 8.50 36.57 -8.04
C LYS A 289 7.00 36.56 -7.75
N GLU A 290 6.39 35.44 -8.10
CA GLU A 290 4.96 35.18 -8.00
C GLU A 290 4.75 34.00 -7.06
N VAL A 291 3.58 33.95 -6.45
CA VAL A 291 3.10 32.77 -5.72
C VAL A 291 2.01 32.10 -6.56
N TYR A 292 2.22 30.85 -6.96
CA TYR A 292 1.30 30.07 -7.78
C TYR A 292 0.54 29.03 -6.97
N LYS A 293 -0.77 28.92 -7.22
CA LYS A 293 -1.66 27.99 -6.52
C LYS A 293 -1.88 26.70 -7.31
N TYR A 294 -1.71 25.56 -6.65
CA TYR A 294 -1.91 24.22 -7.19
C TYR A 294 -2.95 23.44 -6.37
N THR A 295 -3.68 22.54 -7.02
CA THR A 295 -4.55 21.57 -6.32
C THR A 295 -3.73 20.62 -5.45
N SER A 296 -4.38 19.83 -4.58
CA SER A 296 -3.71 18.72 -3.86
C SER A 296 -3.01 17.71 -4.78
N ALA A 297 -3.50 17.54 -6.02
CA ALA A 297 -2.86 16.71 -7.04
C ALA A 297 -1.76 17.43 -7.86
N GLY A 298 -1.32 18.62 -7.45
CA GLY A 298 -0.22 19.33 -8.12
C GLY A 298 -0.57 20.01 -9.45
N VAL A 299 -1.86 20.18 -9.78
CA VAL A 299 -2.30 20.85 -11.01
C VAL A 299 -2.41 22.36 -10.77
N TYR A 300 -1.78 23.17 -11.63
CA TYR A 300 -1.90 24.63 -11.55
C TYR A 300 -3.36 25.08 -11.75
N THR A 301 -3.83 25.92 -10.83
CA THR A 301 -5.24 26.35 -10.79
C THR A 301 -5.55 27.58 -11.64
N GLY A 302 -4.53 28.22 -12.22
CA GLY A 302 -4.66 29.53 -12.87
C GLY A 302 -4.65 30.72 -11.91
N THR A 303 -4.54 30.48 -10.59
CA THR A 303 -4.49 31.54 -9.56
C THR A 303 -3.07 31.80 -9.13
N HIS A 304 -2.67 33.07 -9.11
CA HIS A 304 -1.35 33.54 -8.68
C HIS A 304 -1.42 35.00 -8.20
N PHE A 305 -0.37 35.44 -7.50
CA PHE A 305 -0.19 36.86 -7.13
C PHE A 305 1.29 37.24 -7.02
N ASP A 306 1.58 38.49 -7.40
CA ASP A 306 2.92 39.07 -7.42
C ASP A 306 3.36 39.45 -6.01
N VAL A 307 4.62 39.15 -5.66
CA VAL A 307 5.29 39.59 -4.44
C VAL A 307 6.57 40.38 -4.75
N GLY A 308 6.91 40.53 -6.03
CA GLY A 308 8.18 41.10 -6.49
C GLY A 308 8.35 42.58 -6.19
N THR A 309 7.27 43.31 -5.86
CA THR A 309 7.33 44.70 -5.40
C THR A 309 7.82 44.82 -3.96
N GLU A 310 7.48 43.84 -3.12
CA GLU A 310 7.82 43.79 -1.70
C GLU A 310 9.13 43.02 -1.47
N GLU A 311 9.32 41.89 -2.16
CA GLU A 311 10.49 41.02 -2.02
C GLU A 311 11.00 40.55 -3.38
N GLY A 312 12.22 40.97 -3.74
CA GLY A 312 12.82 40.68 -5.05
C GLY A 312 13.49 39.30 -5.15
N TYR A 313 13.77 38.67 -4.01
CA TYR A 313 14.38 37.35 -3.87
C TYR A 313 13.60 36.52 -2.84
N PRO A 314 12.34 36.15 -3.12
CA PRO A 314 11.56 35.35 -2.20
C PRO A 314 12.14 33.94 -2.09
N THR A 315 12.35 33.46 -0.87
CA THR A 315 12.99 32.16 -0.59
C THR A 315 12.09 31.22 0.20
N GLY A 316 11.02 31.72 0.81
CA GLY A 316 10.12 30.90 1.62
C GLY A 316 8.73 31.50 1.71
N ILE A 317 7.76 30.63 1.99
CA ILE A 317 6.36 31.01 2.20
C ILE A 317 5.75 30.13 3.29
N ALA A 318 4.89 30.69 4.13
CA ALA A 318 4.10 29.98 5.13
C ALA A 318 2.66 30.48 5.16
N TRP A 319 1.74 29.62 5.59
CA TRP A 319 0.32 29.94 5.79
C TRP A 319 -0.05 29.83 7.27
N ASP A 320 -0.72 30.83 7.83
CA ASP A 320 -1.12 30.85 9.25
C ASP A 320 -2.60 30.51 9.49
N GLY A 321 -3.35 30.17 8.44
CA GLY A 321 -4.80 29.99 8.48
C GLY A 321 -5.61 31.16 7.91
N THR A 322 -4.99 32.33 7.73
CA THR A 322 -5.63 33.54 7.19
C THR A 322 -4.78 34.29 6.16
N HIS A 323 -3.46 34.32 6.32
CA HIS A 323 -2.52 35.05 5.47
C HIS A 323 -1.31 34.22 5.09
N PHE A 324 -0.71 34.59 3.96
CA PHE A 324 0.63 34.14 3.60
C PHE A 324 1.68 35.08 4.16
N TRP A 325 2.76 34.48 4.67
CA TRP A 325 3.98 35.13 5.14
C TRP A 325 5.09 34.76 4.16
N VAL A 326 5.75 35.75 3.55
CA VAL A 326 6.77 35.52 2.52
C VAL A 326 8.08 36.10 3.01
N VAL A 327 9.12 35.28 3.02
CA VAL A 327 10.47 35.72 3.39
C VAL A 327 11.34 35.77 2.16
N GLY A 328 12.34 36.65 2.18
CA GLY A 328 13.37 36.67 1.17
C GLY A 328 14.65 37.31 1.65
N LEU A 329 15.45 37.78 0.71
CA LEU A 329 16.82 38.25 0.96
C LEU A 329 16.98 39.75 0.76
N ASN A 330 15.96 40.47 0.28
CA ASN A 330 16.07 41.91 0.04
C ASN A 330 15.79 42.75 1.27
N THR A 331 14.82 42.34 2.08
CA THR A 331 14.19 43.25 3.05
C THR A 331 14.53 42.94 4.51
N ASP A 332 15.15 41.80 4.81
CA ASP A 332 15.32 41.28 6.19
C ASP A 332 13.98 41.31 6.99
N GLU A 333 12.86 41.19 6.29
CA GLU A 333 11.48 41.28 6.79
C GLU A 333 10.64 40.09 6.30
N VAL A 334 9.48 39.87 6.93
CA VAL A 334 8.48 38.82 6.62
C VAL A 334 7.13 39.45 6.35
#